data_AF-A0A8B6EDH0-F1
#
_entry.id   AF-A0A8B6EDH0-F1
#
_cell.length_a   1.000
_cell.length_b   1.000
_cell.length_c   1.000
_cell.angle_alpha   90.00
_cell.angle_beta   90.00
_cell.angle_gamma   90.00
#
_symmetry.space_group_name_H-M   'P 1'
#
loop_
_entity.id
_entity.type
_entity.pdbx_description
1 polymer ?
#
loop_
_entity_poly.entity_id
_entity_poly.type
_entity_poly.pdbx_seq_one_letter_code
_entity_poly.pdbx_strand_id
1 'polypeptide(L)'
;MGVIKIKNILQKKNMSFIQATKKLSNFCLQYTDEKVQLKKKHNYYFQCQGLLNISSLPWLDFIARSTSPYQIHIERIHRDEVLWNDPMLPKLEAFYFLAFLPELAAPRNNKSPGIREPGDWFLVNTSKKKTSTRNRRNPRQIAVAKKTTTIRKDTDNSTTSKNHSSKCSITKCVGRRIKHKSMINEEEIWYEGTVLAAITGKDGERLAEYDILYDGEDSSCIVNYLVEDFRDSSVQFIDL
;
A
#
# COMPACT_ATOMS: atom_id res chain seq x y z
N MET A 1 10.63 -4.47 -31.28
CA MET A 1 10.85 -5.09 -29.95
C MET A 1 9.55 -5.04 -29.17
N GLY A 2 9.26 -6.04 -28.35
CA GLY A 2 8.07 -6.09 -27.49
C GLY A 2 8.46 -6.36 -26.04
N VAL A 3 7.61 -5.97 -25.09
CA VAL A 3 7.81 -6.21 -23.66
C VAL A 3 6.83 -7.28 -23.19
N ILE A 4 7.28 -8.14 -22.28
CA ILE A 4 6.45 -9.19 -21.68
C ILE A 4 6.35 -8.95 -20.18
N LYS A 5 5.13 -9.03 -19.63
CA LYS A 5 4.88 -8.94 -18.18
C LYS A 5 4.24 -10.22 -17.67
N ILE A 6 5.00 -11.02 -16.92
CA ILE A 6 4.52 -12.29 -16.34
C ILE A 6 4.06 -12.09 -14.89
N LYS A 7 2.90 -12.63 -14.54
CA LYS A 7 2.37 -12.71 -13.17
C LYS A 7 1.95 -14.15 -12.83
N ASN A 8 2.43 -14.63 -11.69
CA ASN A 8 1.99 -15.90 -11.12
C ASN A 8 0.76 -15.64 -10.25
N ILE A 9 -0.36 -16.25 -10.62
CA ILE A 9 -1.64 -16.07 -9.95
C ILE A 9 -2.15 -17.42 -9.45
N LEU A 10 -2.99 -17.40 -8.41
CA LEU A 10 -3.66 -18.59 -7.86
C LEU A 10 -2.74 -19.70 -7.31
N GLN A 11 -1.48 -19.42 -6.98
CA GLN A 11 -0.49 -20.44 -6.53
C GLN A 11 -0.96 -21.35 -5.38
N LYS A 12 -1.86 -20.87 -4.49
CA LYS A 12 -2.41 -21.64 -3.35
C LYS A 12 -3.85 -22.10 -3.57
N LYS A 13 -4.38 -22.01 -4.78
CA LYS A 13 -5.80 -22.21 -5.08
C LYS A 13 -5.97 -23.09 -6.33
N ASN A 14 -6.43 -24.31 -6.12
CA ASN A 14 -6.78 -25.22 -7.19
C ASN A 14 -8.14 -24.81 -7.83
N MET A 15 -8.11 -23.82 -8.72
CA MET A 15 -9.30 -23.34 -9.43
C MET A 15 -8.92 -22.78 -10.80
N SER A 16 -9.83 -22.89 -11.77
CA SER A 16 -9.60 -22.33 -13.09
C SER A 16 -9.71 -20.80 -13.11
N PHE A 17 -9.12 -20.11 -14.09
CA PHE A 17 -9.28 -18.65 -14.25
C PHE A 17 -10.75 -18.22 -14.35
N ILE A 18 -11.58 -18.96 -15.09
CA ILE A 18 -13.01 -18.66 -15.20
C ILE A 18 -13.69 -18.81 -13.83
N GLN A 19 -13.39 -19.89 -13.09
CA GLN A 19 -13.93 -20.06 -11.73
C GLN A 19 -13.44 -18.94 -10.79
N ALA A 20 -12.17 -18.57 -10.88
CA ALA A 20 -11.58 -17.49 -10.09
C ALA A 20 -12.25 -16.14 -10.38
N THR A 21 -12.57 -15.83 -11.65
CA THR A 21 -13.27 -14.59 -12.01
C THR A 21 -14.62 -14.45 -11.32
N LYS A 22 -15.30 -15.57 -11.05
CA LYS A 22 -16.61 -15.61 -10.38
C LYS A 22 -16.49 -15.63 -8.85
N LYS A 23 -15.50 -16.37 -8.32
CA LYS A 23 -15.37 -16.63 -6.87
C LYS A 23 -14.57 -15.56 -6.12
N LEU A 24 -13.61 -14.92 -6.77
CA LEU A 24 -12.66 -14.02 -6.13
C LEU A 24 -12.93 -12.57 -6.53
N SER A 25 -13.44 -11.77 -5.59
CA SER A 25 -13.74 -10.34 -5.79
C SER A 25 -12.51 -9.54 -6.28
N ASN A 26 -11.36 -9.80 -5.66
CA ASN A 26 -10.09 -9.10 -5.96
C ASN A 26 -9.23 -9.79 -7.04
N PHE A 27 -9.80 -10.67 -7.86
CA PHE A 27 -9.04 -11.30 -8.94
C PHE A 27 -8.74 -10.31 -10.07
N CYS A 28 -7.55 -10.44 -10.67
CA CYS A 28 -7.08 -9.52 -11.71
C CYS A 28 -7.81 -9.70 -13.04
N LEU A 29 -8.23 -10.92 -13.38
CA LEU A 29 -8.93 -11.20 -14.64
C LEU A 29 -10.46 -11.10 -14.43
N GLN A 30 -11.16 -10.78 -15.51
CA GLN A 30 -12.61 -10.83 -15.64
C GLN A 30 -12.99 -11.67 -16.85
N TYR A 31 -14.20 -12.21 -16.84
CA TYR A 31 -14.79 -12.89 -17.98
C TYR A 31 -15.86 -11.99 -18.58
N THR A 32 -15.67 -11.53 -19.82
CA THR A 32 -16.57 -10.63 -20.54
C THR A 32 -16.50 -10.97 -22.03
N ASP A 33 -17.62 -10.88 -22.75
CA ASP A 33 -17.67 -11.18 -24.20
C ASP A 33 -17.05 -12.55 -24.54
N GLU A 34 -17.39 -13.54 -23.69
CA GLU A 34 -16.91 -14.93 -23.76
C GLU A 34 -15.38 -15.09 -23.66
N LYS A 35 -14.65 -14.03 -23.30
CA LYS A 35 -13.20 -14.01 -23.19
C LYS A 35 -12.73 -13.63 -21.79
N VAL A 36 -11.63 -14.25 -21.37
CA VAL A 36 -10.91 -13.83 -20.17
C VAL A 36 -10.03 -12.64 -20.56
N GLN A 37 -10.05 -11.58 -19.76
CA GLN A 37 -9.24 -10.38 -19.95
C GLN A 37 -8.86 -9.75 -18.62
N LEU A 38 -7.78 -8.98 -18.59
CA LEU A 38 -7.33 -8.21 -17.44
C LEU A 38 -8.29 -7.05 -17.17
N LYS A 39 -8.72 -6.91 -15.92
CA LYS A 39 -9.56 -5.79 -15.49
C LYS A 39 -8.80 -4.47 -15.69
N LYS A 40 -9.35 -3.56 -16.50
CA LYS A 40 -8.78 -2.21 -16.73
C LYS A 40 -8.57 -1.38 -15.45
N LYS A 41 -9.37 -1.66 -14.41
CA LYS A 41 -9.28 -1.01 -13.09
C LYS A 41 -8.32 -1.69 -12.11
N HIS A 42 -7.72 -2.83 -12.48
CA HIS A 42 -6.83 -3.57 -11.59
C HIS A 42 -5.40 -3.02 -11.65
N ASN A 43 -4.67 -3.07 -10.53
CA ASN A 43 -3.31 -2.54 -10.41
C ASN A 43 -2.35 -3.05 -11.49
N TYR A 44 -2.50 -4.29 -11.94
CA TYR A 44 -1.68 -4.85 -13.03
C TYR A 44 -1.90 -4.13 -14.37
N TYR A 45 -3.09 -3.61 -14.65
CA TYR A 45 -3.33 -2.84 -15.87
C TYR A 45 -2.56 -1.52 -15.83
N PHE A 46 -2.62 -0.80 -14.69
CA PHE A 46 -1.81 0.40 -14.46
C PHE A 46 -0.30 0.12 -14.53
N GLN A 47 0.17 -1.02 -14.03
CA GLN A 47 1.58 -1.44 -14.18
C GLN A 47 1.96 -1.63 -15.65
N CYS A 48 1.06 -2.21 -16.45
CA CYS A 48 1.29 -2.39 -17.89
C CYS A 48 1.37 -1.03 -18.59
N GLN A 49 0.40 -0.14 -18.34
CA GLN A 49 0.36 1.19 -18.93
C GLN A 49 1.57 2.04 -18.53
N GLY A 50 2.02 1.96 -17.28
CA GLY A 50 3.25 2.64 -16.85
C GLY A 50 4.48 2.15 -17.63
N LEU A 51 4.63 0.84 -17.80
CA LEU A 51 5.75 0.26 -18.55
C LEU A 51 5.72 0.67 -20.03
N LEU A 52 4.54 0.72 -20.66
CA LEU A 52 4.39 1.15 -22.06
C LEU A 52 4.77 2.61 -22.28
N ASN A 53 4.44 3.49 -21.32
CA ASN A 53 4.76 4.90 -21.43
C ASN A 53 6.24 5.18 -21.16
N ILE A 54 6.84 4.52 -20.16
CA ILE A 54 8.28 4.65 -19.88
C ILE A 54 9.12 4.12 -21.05
N SER A 55 8.76 2.95 -21.59
CA SER A 55 9.53 2.32 -22.68
C SER A 55 9.24 2.89 -24.06
N SER A 56 8.30 3.82 -24.19
CA SER A 56 7.83 4.33 -25.48
C SER A 56 7.35 3.24 -26.47
N LEU A 57 6.94 2.06 -25.98
CA LEU A 57 6.37 0.99 -26.80
C LEU A 57 4.83 1.05 -26.99
N PRO A 58 4.31 0.65 -28.17
CA PRO A 58 2.89 0.70 -28.49
C PRO A 58 2.05 -0.38 -27.80
N TRP A 59 2.66 -1.50 -27.42
CA TRP A 59 1.99 -2.63 -26.78
C TRP A 59 2.97 -3.51 -25.99
N LEU A 60 2.42 -4.33 -25.09
CA LEU A 60 3.12 -5.39 -24.36
C LEU A 60 2.22 -6.61 -24.25
N ASP A 61 2.81 -7.78 -24.07
CA ASP A 61 2.06 -9.02 -23.82
C ASP A 61 2.04 -9.30 -22.30
N PHE A 62 0.85 -9.26 -21.72
CA PHE A 62 0.59 -9.59 -20.33
C PHE A 62 0.30 -11.09 -20.20
N ILE A 63 1.03 -11.78 -19.33
CA ILE A 63 0.91 -13.22 -19.13
C ILE A 63 0.51 -13.49 -17.68
N ALA A 64 -0.68 -14.05 -17.49
CA ALA A 64 -1.13 -14.56 -16.21
C ALA A 64 -1.02 -16.09 -16.21
N ARG A 65 -0.22 -16.65 -15.29
CA ARG A 65 -0.03 -18.10 -15.19
C ARG A 65 -0.39 -18.65 -13.82
N SER A 66 -1.00 -19.83 -13.78
CA SER A 66 -1.19 -20.66 -12.59
C SER A 66 -0.51 -22.01 -12.80
N THR A 67 -0.05 -22.62 -11.72
CA THR A 67 0.61 -23.94 -11.73
C THR A 67 -0.30 -25.08 -11.32
N SER A 68 -1.43 -24.80 -10.64
CA SER A 68 -2.37 -25.83 -10.17
C SER A 68 -3.81 -25.29 -10.17
N PRO A 69 -4.66 -25.66 -11.15
CA PRO A 69 -4.28 -26.36 -12.38
C PRO A 69 -3.36 -25.48 -13.24
N TYR A 70 -2.53 -26.12 -14.08
CA TYR A 70 -1.69 -25.37 -15.02
C TYR A 70 -2.56 -24.61 -16.01
N GLN A 71 -2.43 -23.29 -16.04
CA GLN A 71 -3.15 -22.42 -16.96
C GLN A 71 -2.30 -21.21 -17.33
N ILE A 72 -2.42 -20.80 -18.59
CA ILE A 72 -1.79 -19.59 -19.11
C ILE A 72 -2.86 -18.77 -19.83
N HIS A 73 -2.88 -17.49 -19.52
CA HIS A 73 -3.65 -16.48 -20.23
C HIS A 73 -2.67 -15.41 -20.71
N ILE A 74 -2.73 -15.13 -22.01
CA ILE A 74 -1.90 -14.12 -22.66
C ILE A 74 -2.85 -13.07 -23.26
N GLU A 75 -2.58 -11.81 -22.96
CA GLU A 75 -3.35 -10.68 -23.47
C GLU A 75 -2.39 -9.59 -23.95
N ARG A 76 -2.60 -9.11 -25.18
CA ARG A 76 -1.88 -7.94 -25.69
C ARG A 76 -2.53 -6.67 -25.16
N ILE A 77 -1.78 -5.91 -24.39
CA ILE A 77 -2.19 -4.61 -23.85
C ILE A 77 -1.60 -3.52 -24.71
N HIS A 78 -2.47 -2.71 -25.32
CA HIS A 78 -2.07 -1.52 -26.08
C HIS A 78 -1.92 -0.32 -25.14
N ARG A 79 -1.06 0.62 -25.52
CA ARG A 79 -0.93 1.89 -24.80
C ARG A 79 -2.26 2.63 -24.81
N ASP A 80 -2.69 3.07 -23.65
CA ASP A 80 -3.85 3.92 -23.44
C ASP A 80 -3.36 5.31 -23.01
N GLU A 81 -3.26 6.21 -23.99
CA GLU A 81 -2.75 7.57 -23.76
C GLU A 81 -3.69 8.40 -22.89
N VAL A 82 -5.01 8.16 -22.96
CA VAL A 82 -5.99 8.87 -22.13
C VAL A 82 -5.83 8.44 -20.68
N LEU A 83 -5.72 7.14 -20.40
CA LEU A 83 -5.46 6.67 -19.04
C LEU A 83 -4.11 7.18 -18.51
N TRP A 84 -3.10 7.27 -19.37
CA TRP A 84 -1.80 7.79 -18.98
C TRP A 84 -1.88 9.29 -18.63
N ASN A 85 -2.36 10.12 -19.55
CA ASN A 85 -2.32 11.56 -19.43
C ASN A 85 -3.29 12.10 -18.37
N ASP A 86 -4.47 11.48 -18.20
CA ASP A 86 -5.51 12.03 -17.33
C ASP A 86 -5.34 11.57 -15.87
N PRO A 87 -5.53 10.28 -15.50
CA PRO A 87 -5.41 9.88 -14.10
C PRO A 87 -4.02 9.43 -13.66
N MET A 88 -3.12 8.97 -14.54
CA MET A 88 -1.86 8.36 -14.10
C MET A 88 -0.74 9.40 -13.93
N LEU A 89 -0.39 10.11 -14.99
CA LEU A 89 0.74 11.04 -15.02
C LEU A 89 0.59 12.14 -13.97
N PRO A 90 -0.57 12.81 -13.80
CA PRO A 90 -0.71 13.84 -12.76
C PRO A 90 -0.57 13.29 -11.34
N LYS A 91 -1.01 12.05 -11.08
CA LYS A 91 -0.85 11.40 -9.77
C LYS A 91 0.60 11.02 -9.50
N LEU A 92 1.31 10.53 -10.52
CA LEU A 92 2.73 10.19 -10.43
C LEU A 92 3.57 11.44 -10.23
N GLU A 93 3.25 12.54 -10.93
CA GLU A 93 3.88 13.83 -10.78
C GLU A 93 3.66 14.41 -9.38
N ALA A 94 2.41 14.40 -8.89
CA ALA A 94 2.10 14.84 -7.53
C ALA A 94 2.83 13.99 -6.48
N PHE A 95 2.84 12.67 -6.64
CA PHE A 95 3.63 11.78 -5.77
C PHE A 95 5.12 12.11 -5.81
N TYR A 96 5.69 12.33 -6.99
CA TYR A 96 7.10 12.67 -7.13
C TYR A 96 7.42 13.99 -6.41
N PHE A 97 6.72 15.07 -6.70
CA PHE A 97 7.07 16.39 -6.15
C PHE A 97 6.68 16.58 -4.68
N LEU A 98 5.57 15.99 -4.22
CA LEU A 98 5.04 16.24 -2.88
C LEU A 98 5.47 15.19 -1.85
N ALA A 99 5.73 13.96 -2.28
CA ALA A 99 6.09 12.86 -1.39
C ALA A 99 7.55 12.44 -1.53
N PHE A 100 7.99 12.12 -2.76
CA PHE A 100 9.27 11.47 -3.00
C PHE A 100 10.46 12.44 -3.03
N LEU A 101 10.36 13.53 -3.77
CA LEU A 101 11.41 14.54 -3.90
C LEU A 101 11.79 15.18 -2.56
N PRO A 102 10.85 15.52 -1.65
CA PRO A 102 11.20 16.03 -0.33
C PRO A 102 11.94 15.01 0.54
N GLU A 103 11.67 13.70 0.38
CA GLU A 103 12.48 12.67 1.05
C GLU A 103 13.87 12.55 0.42
N LEU A 104 14.01 12.74 -0.89
CA LEU A 104 15.31 12.73 -1.56
C LEU A 104 16.17 13.96 -1.20
N ALA A 105 15.57 15.14 -1.16
CA ALA A 105 16.27 16.41 -0.93
C ALA A 105 16.49 16.73 0.55
N ALA A 106 15.56 16.31 1.43
CA ALA A 106 15.63 16.53 2.87
C ALA A 106 15.10 15.31 3.64
N PRO A 107 15.88 14.22 3.70
CA PRO A 107 15.51 12.98 4.37
C PRO A 107 15.12 13.21 5.84
N ARG A 108 14.07 12.52 6.29
CA ARG A 108 13.60 12.58 7.69
C ARG A 108 14.14 11.42 8.52
N ASN A 109 15.46 11.30 8.60
CA ASN A 109 16.13 10.26 9.38
C ASN A 109 15.57 10.24 10.82
N ASN A 110 15.14 9.06 11.29
CA ASN A 110 14.65 8.81 12.64
C ASN A 110 13.41 9.63 13.10
N LYS A 111 12.72 10.35 12.19
CA LYS A 111 11.54 11.17 12.54
C LYS A 111 10.21 10.58 12.09
N SER A 112 10.21 9.73 11.07
CA SER A 112 9.03 8.96 10.67
C SER A 112 9.43 7.77 9.78
N PRO A 113 8.85 6.57 9.97
CA PRO A 113 9.23 5.36 9.24
C PRO A 113 8.67 5.28 7.80
N GLY A 114 8.22 6.39 7.21
CA GLY A 114 7.53 6.38 5.92
C GLY A 114 7.70 7.66 5.10
N ILE A 115 7.44 7.53 3.79
CA ILE A 115 7.47 8.63 2.82
C ILE A 115 6.51 9.75 3.24
N ARG A 116 6.80 11.01 2.89
CA ARG A 116 5.88 12.12 3.20
C ARG A 116 4.52 11.84 2.57
N GLU A 117 3.47 11.80 3.39
CA GLU A 117 2.12 11.78 2.86
C GLU A 117 1.79 13.19 2.36
N PRO A 118 1.48 13.36 1.07
CA PRO A 118 1.03 14.64 0.56
C PRO A 118 -0.37 14.87 1.14
N GLY A 119 -0.49 15.80 2.10
CA GLY A 119 -1.73 16.02 2.86
C GLY A 119 -2.98 16.03 1.97
N ASP A 120 -2.94 16.81 0.89
CA ASP A 120 -3.93 16.74 -0.20
C ASP A 120 -3.25 16.25 -1.49
N TRP A 121 -3.61 15.04 -1.96
CA TRP A 121 -3.10 14.46 -3.21
C TRP A 121 -3.50 15.22 -4.48
N PHE A 122 -4.47 16.13 -4.38
CA PHE A 122 -4.99 16.88 -5.51
C PHE A 122 -4.65 18.35 -5.31
N LEU A 123 -3.67 18.85 -6.07
CA LEU A 123 -3.61 20.28 -6.34
C LEU A 123 -4.89 20.62 -7.12
N VAL A 124 -5.87 21.19 -6.41
CA VAL A 124 -7.11 21.69 -6.99
C VAL A 124 -6.75 22.89 -7.87
N ASN A 125 -6.30 22.63 -9.09
CA ASN A 125 -6.38 23.60 -10.18
C ASN A 125 -7.84 23.59 -10.70
N THR A 126 -8.80 23.92 -9.84
CA THR A 126 -10.13 24.35 -10.27
C THR A 126 -10.21 25.87 -10.29
N SER A 127 -9.42 26.50 -11.14
CA SER A 127 -9.73 27.84 -11.66
C SER A 127 -10.91 27.74 -12.65
N LYS A 128 -12.04 27.17 -12.23
CA LYS A 128 -13.32 27.35 -12.92
C LYS A 128 -13.88 28.70 -12.51
N LYS A 129 -13.74 29.69 -13.40
CA LYS A 129 -14.41 31.00 -13.35
C LYS A 129 -15.87 30.81 -12.92
N LYS A 130 -16.25 31.33 -11.74
CA LYS A 130 -17.65 31.48 -11.35
C LYS A 130 -18.26 32.58 -12.21
N THR A 131 -19.01 32.22 -13.25
CA THR A 131 -20.00 33.13 -13.84
C THR A 131 -21.15 33.30 -12.86
N SER A 132 -21.22 34.47 -12.23
CA SER A 132 -22.30 34.85 -11.33
C SER A 132 -23.57 35.15 -12.13
N THR A 133 -24.51 34.22 -12.22
CA THR A 133 -25.89 34.53 -12.58
C THR A 133 -26.67 34.89 -11.33
N ARG A 134 -26.77 36.19 -11.11
CA ARG A 134 -27.55 36.87 -10.07
C ARG A 134 -29.04 36.72 -10.39
N ASN A 135 -29.75 35.82 -9.70
CA ASN A 135 -31.21 35.82 -9.73
C ASN A 135 -31.77 36.37 -8.42
N ARG A 136 -32.32 37.58 -8.54
CA ARG A 136 -33.13 38.29 -7.54
C ARG A 136 -34.44 37.56 -7.30
N ARG A 137 -34.79 37.25 -6.05
CA ARG A 137 -36.17 37.32 -5.54
C ARG A 137 -36.18 37.85 -4.10
N ASN A 138 -37.12 38.76 -3.86
CA ASN A 138 -37.28 39.64 -2.69
C ASN A 138 -37.99 38.96 -1.49
N PRO A 139 -38.04 39.61 -0.31
CA PRO A 139 -38.24 38.98 1.00
C PRO A 139 -39.59 39.26 1.71
N ARG A 140 -39.77 38.58 2.88
CA ARG A 140 -40.73 38.77 4.02
C ARG A 140 -42.06 38.01 3.89
N GLN A 141 -42.59 37.32 4.93
CA GLN A 141 -42.92 37.74 6.32
C GLN A 141 -42.74 36.56 7.33
N ILE A 142 -42.07 36.70 8.49
CA ILE A 142 -42.50 37.06 9.87
C ILE A 142 -43.55 36.13 10.56
N ALA A 143 -43.12 35.40 11.59
CA ALA A 143 -43.80 35.18 12.90
C ALA A 143 -42.84 34.41 13.85
N VAL A 144 -42.18 35.07 14.82
CA VAL A 144 -42.55 35.26 16.25
C VAL A 144 -42.21 34.07 17.19
N ALA A 145 -41.50 34.45 18.25
CA ALA A 145 -40.83 33.72 19.31
C ALA A 145 -41.63 32.65 20.09
N LYS A 146 -40.89 31.72 20.74
CA LYS A 146 -40.86 31.59 22.21
C LYS A 146 -39.67 30.76 22.68
N LYS A 147 -38.98 31.30 23.68
CA LYS A 147 -37.81 30.79 24.40
C LYS A 147 -38.26 30.65 25.85
N THR A 148 -38.20 29.47 26.46
CA THR A 148 -38.35 29.32 27.91
C THR A 148 -37.32 28.31 28.43
N THR A 149 -36.54 28.82 29.38
CA THR A 149 -35.51 28.17 30.18
C THR A 149 -36.14 27.62 31.46
N THR A 150 -35.72 26.43 31.90
CA THR A 150 -35.85 26.01 33.31
C THR A 150 -34.55 25.36 33.78
N ILE A 151 -34.18 25.65 35.01
CA ILE A 151 -32.87 25.54 35.65
C ILE A 151 -32.77 24.28 36.54
N ARG A 152 -31.62 23.59 36.42
CA ARG A 152 -30.82 22.75 37.37
C ARG A 152 -31.45 21.58 38.14
N LYS A 153 -30.70 20.45 38.14
CA LYS A 153 -30.02 19.91 39.33
C LYS A 153 -28.91 18.92 38.92
N ASP A 154 -27.70 19.18 39.41
CA ASP A 154 -26.54 18.29 39.38
C ASP A 154 -26.72 17.17 40.41
N THR A 155 -26.42 15.91 40.06
CA THR A 155 -25.70 14.96 40.95
C THR A 155 -25.15 13.76 40.15
N ASP A 156 -23.82 13.63 40.17
CA ASP A 156 -22.93 12.46 40.18
C ASP A 156 -23.10 11.19 39.31
N ASN A 157 -22.02 10.98 38.54
CA ASN A 157 -21.20 9.77 38.37
C ASN A 157 -21.84 8.41 37.96
N SER A 158 -21.57 8.02 36.71
CA SER A 158 -20.91 6.73 36.43
C SER A 158 -20.25 6.72 35.04
N THR A 159 -18.92 6.75 35.05
CA THR A 159 -18.05 6.70 33.87
C THR A 159 -17.95 5.27 33.33
N THR A 160 -18.72 4.92 32.30
CA THR A 160 -18.42 3.73 31.49
C THR A 160 -17.37 4.09 30.44
N SER A 161 -16.11 3.89 30.79
CA SER A 161 -14.98 3.91 29.86
C SER A 161 -15.15 2.79 28.84
N LYS A 162 -15.38 3.16 27.58
CA LYS A 162 -15.30 2.25 26.44
C LYS A 162 -13.83 1.99 26.17
N ASN A 163 -13.39 0.77 26.48
CA ASN A 163 -12.06 0.28 26.14
C ASN A 163 -11.83 0.36 24.62
N HIS A 164 -11.10 1.39 24.19
CA HIS A 164 -10.44 1.39 22.89
C HIS A 164 -9.26 0.43 22.98
N SER A 165 -9.41 -0.79 22.45
CA SER A 165 -8.27 -1.66 22.19
C SER A 165 -7.32 -0.96 21.22
N SER A 166 -6.13 -0.61 21.69
CA SER A 166 -5.04 -0.09 20.86
C SER A 166 -4.75 -1.08 19.74
N LYS A 167 -4.91 -0.65 18.47
CA LYS A 167 -4.40 -1.41 17.32
C LYS A 167 -2.88 -1.46 17.42
N CYS A 168 -2.36 -2.59 17.89
CA CYS A 168 -0.93 -2.87 17.85
C CYS A 168 -0.48 -2.86 16.38
N SER A 169 0.38 -1.91 16.00
CA SER A 169 0.99 -1.87 14.68
C SER A 169 1.88 -3.10 14.52
N ILE A 170 1.52 -4.00 13.60
CA ILE A 170 2.34 -5.16 13.28
C ILE A 170 3.62 -4.65 12.60
N THR A 171 4.77 -4.83 13.25
CA THR A 171 6.10 -4.50 12.70
C THR A 171 6.44 -5.52 11.62
N LYS A 172 6.61 -5.09 10.37
CA LYS A 172 7.03 -5.96 9.26
C LYS A 172 8.55 -6.01 9.17
N CYS A 173 9.11 -7.20 9.16
CA CYS A 173 10.56 -7.44 9.14
C CYS A 173 11.05 -7.88 7.76
N VAL A 174 10.25 -8.61 6.98
CA VAL A 174 10.70 -9.16 5.68
C VAL A 174 11.04 -8.06 4.67
N GLY A 175 12.22 -8.18 4.04
CA GLY A 175 12.76 -7.24 3.08
C GLY A 175 13.45 -6.03 3.70
N ARG A 176 13.57 -5.97 5.03
CA ARG A 176 14.24 -4.88 5.75
C ARG A 176 15.72 -5.16 5.97
N ARG A 177 16.51 -4.10 6.04
CA ARG A 177 17.90 -4.15 6.53
C ARG A 177 17.91 -3.93 8.04
N ILE A 178 18.58 -4.82 8.78
CA ILE A 178 18.60 -4.82 10.24
C ILE A 178 20.02 -4.80 10.80
N LYS A 179 20.15 -4.16 11.97
CA LYS A 179 21.24 -4.28 12.93
C LYS A 179 20.78 -5.24 13.99
N HIS A 180 21.51 -6.32 14.23
CA HIS A 180 21.20 -7.33 15.23
C HIS A 180 22.35 -7.47 16.21
N LYS A 181 22.04 -7.24 17.48
CA LYS A 181 22.93 -7.37 18.63
C LYS A 181 23.12 -8.85 18.99
N SER A 182 24.37 -9.28 19.09
CA SER A 182 24.76 -10.60 19.60
C SER A 182 25.87 -10.46 20.63
N MET A 183 25.95 -11.40 21.57
CA MET A 183 26.96 -11.43 22.62
C MET A 183 28.00 -12.50 22.27
N ILE A 184 29.25 -12.09 22.06
CA ILE A 184 30.37 -13.02 21.83
C ILE A 184 31.45 -12.68 22.86
N ASN A 185 31.87 -13.67 23.65
CA ASN A 185 32.93 -13.51 24.67
C ASN A 185 32.69 -12.34 25.65
N GLU A 186 31.44 -12.15 26.10
CA GLU A 186 31.01 -11.05 26.98
C GLU A 186 31.09 -9.64 26.35
N GLU A 187 31.48 -9.54 25.08
CA GLU A 187 31.43 -8.32 24.30
C GLU A 187 30.16 -8.25 23.45
N GLU A 188 29.61 -7.05 23.37
CA GLU A 188 28.42 -6.75 22.58
C GLU A 188 28.82 -6.37 21.15
N ILE A 189 28.42 -7.18 20.17
CA ILE A 189 28.73 -6.97 18.76
C ILE A 189 27.43 -6.81 17.97
N TRP A 190 27.41 -5.85 17.05
CA TRP A 190 26.30 -5.59 16.15
C TRP A 190 26.61 -6.13 14.76
N TYR A 191 25.69 -6.93 14.23
CA TYR A 191 25.74 -7.49 12.89
C TYR A 191 24.72 -6.81 12.00
N GLU A 192 25.11 -6.45 10.78
CA GLU A 192 24.19 -5.91 9.78
C GLU A 192 23.74 -7.04 8.84
N GLY A 193 22.49 -7.02 8.43
CA GLY A 193 21.96 -8.05 7.53
C GLY A 193 20.62 -7.70 6.91
N THR A 194 20.14 -8.58 6.03
CA THR A 194 18.86 -8.44 5.34
C THR A 194 17.93 -9.60 5.71
N VAL A 195 16.71 -9.27 6.11
CA VAL A 195 15.66 -10.26 6.38
C VAL A 195 15.06 -10.72 5.04
N LEU A 196 15.34 -11.95 4.64
CA LEU A 196 14.95 -12.48 3.32
C LEU A 196 13.49 -12.93 3.30
N ALA A 197 13.07 -13.70 4.31
CA ALA A 197 11.73 -14.28 4.38
C ALA A 197 11.33 -14.65 5.81
N ALA A 198 10.01 -14.75 6.05
CA ALA A 198 9.47 -15.48 7.20
C ALA A 198 9.30 -16.94 6.79
N ILE A 199 10.05 -17.84 7.41
CA ILE A 199 10.05 -19.28 7.12
C ILE A 199 8.83 -19.95 7.76
N THR A 200 8.51 -19.57 8.99
CA THR A 200 7.32 -20.02 9.70
C THR A 200 6.54 -18.83 10.26
N GLY A 201 5.22 -18.97 10.38
CA GLY A 201 4.34 -17.87 10.80
C GLY A 201 4.11 -16.80 9.72
N LYS A 202 3.50 -15.67 10.11
CA LYS A 202 3.39 -14.48 9.25
C LYS A 202 4.42 -13.43 9.64
N ASP A 203 4.87 -12.65 8.67
CA ASP A 203 5.71 -11.47 8.90
C ASP A 203 5.09 -10.53 9.95
N GLY A 204 5.88 -10.23 10.98
CA GLY A 204 5.48 -9.46 12.15
C GLY A 204 4.74 -10.23 13.25
N GLU A 205 4.56 -11.54 13.12
CA GLU A 205 4.11 -12.39 14.23
C GLU A 205 5.27 -12.71 15.18
N ARG A 206 4.92 -12.76 16.47
CA ARG A 206 5.85 -12.97 17.58
C ARG A 206 6.65 -14.28 17.46
N LEU A 207 5.98 -15.36 17.07
CA LEU A 207 6.59 -16.69 16.96
C LEU A 207 7.06 -17.01 15.52
N ALA A 208 7.17 -15.99 14.66
CA ALA A 208 7.67 -16.21 13.31
C ALA A 208 9.19 -16.40 13.32
N GLU A 209 9.64 -17.36 12.52
CA GLU A 209 11.07 -17.61 12.29
C GLU A 209 11.46 -16.94 10.96
N TYR A 210 12.61 -16.27 10.96
CA TYR A 210 13.07 -15.47 9.84
C TYR A 210 14.37 -16.01 9.27
N ASP A 211 14.48 -16.00 7.95
CA ASP A 211 15.72 -16.27 7.24
C ASP A 211 16.45 -14.96 7.00
N ILE A 212 17.68 -14.86 7.51
CA ILE A 212 18.46 -13.62 7.55
C ILE A 212 19.85 -13.88 6.96
N LEU A 213 20.25 -13.04 6.02
CA LEU A 213 21.60 -13.01 5.47
C LEU A 213 22.36 -11.85 6.10
N TYR A 214 23.37 -12.14 6.92
CA TYR A 214 24.26 -11.14 7.48
C TYR A 214 25.35 -10.74 6.48
N ASP A 215 25.79 -9.49 6.56
CA ASP A 215 26.84 -8.95 5.71
C ASP A 215 28.17 -9.67 6.00
N GLY A 216 28.81 -10.21 4.97
CA GLY A 216 30.08 -10.94 5.07
C GLY A 216 29.94 -12.45 5.26
N GLU A 217 28.71 -12.96 5.40
CA GLU A 217 28.44 -14.41 5.46
C GLU A 217 28.04 -14.96 4.08
N ASP A 218 28.50 -16.17 3.76
CA ASP A 218 28.20 -16.85 2.48
C ASP A 218 26.81 -17.52 2.45
N SER A 219 26.17 -17.66 3.62
CA SER A 219 24.88 -18.33 3.77
C SER A 219 23.99 -17.62 4.78
N SER A 220 22.68 -17.68 4.55
CA SER A 220 21.69 -17.17 5.50
C SER A 220 21.50 -18.12 6.69
N CYS A 221 20.93 -17.59 7.77
CA CYS A 221 20.63 -18.34 8.98
C CYS A 221 19.20 -18.07 9.46
N ILE A 222 18.65 -19.03 10.20
CA ILE A 222 17.31 -18.93 10.76
C ILE A 222 17.38 -18.28 12.13
N VAL A 223 16.61 -17.22 12.33
CA VAL A 223 16.52 -16.46 13.57
C VAL A 223 15.08 -16.49 14.08
N ASN A 224 14.94 -16.85 15.35
CA ASN A 224 13.67 -16.92 16.06
C ASN A 224 13.49 -15.67 16.92
N TYR A 225 12.24 -15.31 17.24
CA TYR A 225 11.93 -14.20 18.15
C TYR A 225 12.44 -12.81 17.70
N LEU A 226 12.71 -12.65 16.40
CA LEU A 226 13.20 -11.40 15.82
C LEU A 226 12.29 -10.19 16.15
N VAL A 227 10.98 -10.44 16.29
CA VAL A 227 9.99 -9.43 16.65
C VAL A 227 10.10 -9.01 18.12
N GLU A 228 10.45 -9.93 19.02
CA GLU A 228 10.80 -9.61 20.41
C GLU A 228 12.14 -8.89 20.50
N ASP A 229 13.16 -9.35 19.77
CA ASP A 229 14.46 -8.70 19.75
C ASP A 229 14.35 -7.24 19.28
N PHE A 230 13.41 -6.97 18.36
CA PHE A 230 13.07 -5.60 17.96
C PHE A 230 12.43 -4.78 19.08
N ARG A 231 11.59 -5.39 19.93
CA ARG A 231 10.96 -4.70 21.09
C ARG A 231 11.96 -4.44 22.20
N ASP A 232 12.91 -5.35 22.39
CA ASP A 232 13.94 -5.26 23.42
C ASP A 232 15.16 -4.43 22.96
N SER A 233 15.05 -3.79 21.78
CA SER A 233 16.09 -2.96 21.16
C SER A 233 17.38 -3.70 20.81
N SER A 234 17.36 -5.03 20.80
CA SER A 234 18.43 -5.90 20.30
C SER A 234 18.45 -5.99 18.77
N VAL A 235 17.35 -5.60 18.11
CA VAL A 235 17.28 -5.44 16.65
C VAL A 235 16.80 -4.05 16.29
N GLN A 236 17.44 -3.43 15.31
CA GLN A 236 17.10 -2.10 14.80
C GLN A 236 17.06 -2.11 13.28
N PHE A 237 16.16 -1.34 12.66
CA PHE A 237 16.18 -1.17 11.21
C PHE A 237 17.24 -0.15 10.81
N ILE A 238 18.08 -0.51 9.82
CA ILE A 238 19.13 0.35 9.26
C ILE A 238 18.63 1.06 8.00
N ASP A 239 17.55 0.58 7.38
CA ASP A 239 17.01 1.13 6.14
C ASP A 239 16.17 2.41 6.33
N LEU A 240 16.49 3.20 7.35
CA LEU A 240 15.88 4.49 7.69
C LEU A 240 16.65 5.69 7.11
#